data_AF-Q1N2Q6-F1
#
_entry.id   AF-Q1N2Q6-F1
#
_cell.length_a   1.000
_cell.length_b   1.000
_cell.length_c   1.000
_cell.angle_alpha   90.00
_cell.angle_beta   90.00
_cell.angle_gamma   90.00
#
_symmetry.space_group_name_H-M   'P 1'
#
loop_
_entity.id
_entity.type
_entity.pdbx_description
1 polymer ?
#
loop_
_entity_poly.entity_id
_entity_poly.type
_entity_poly.pdbx_seq_one_letter_code
_entity_poly.pdbx_strand_id
1 'polypeptide(L)'
;MTNNYILRRLRYTFNYSDQNLVDICASVKFAVTKDLVKTWLKKDDDPDYVRCSDHEMAQFLNGLIITRRGTQDGKIPRAEYQLNNNIILRKLKIALNYRDDDILSMLSLARFPVGRAELSALFRKPEHRHYRQCQDQLLRNFLQGLQLHCGKQSTAEPQSKYQALKATAENRRENDSSNDKKSKPFSKKKSSVKKVVYQNPKKTARSDRNNESQKRKTISLSKSQSGDEKVEERRLSGSATNESIWGKKTAVNG
;
A
#
# COMPACT_ATOMS: atom_id res chain seq x y z
N MET A 1 -8.56 8.72 -4.00
CA MET A 1 -7.86 9.21 -2.79
C MET A 1 -7.65 10.70 -2.97
N THR A 2 -7.79 11.54 -1.94
CA THR A 2 -7.69 13.01 -2.11
C THR A 2 -6.26 13.51 -1.95
N ASN A 3 -5.90 14.60 -2.64
CA ASN A 3 -4.59 15.25 -2.50
C ASN A 3 -4.36 15.73 -1.06
N ASN A 4 -5.39 16.29 -0.42
CA ASN A 4 -5.36 16.69 0.98
C ASN A 4 -5.01 15.51 1.91
N TYR A 5 -5.55 14.31 1.67
CA TYR A 5 -5.18 13.12 2.45
C TYR A 5 -3.69 12.81 2.34
N ILE A 6 -3.14 12.86 1.12
CA ILE A 6 -1.71 12.59 0.89
C ILE A 6 -0.85 13.67 1.56
N LEU A 7 -1.21 14.94 1.42
CA LEU A 7 -0.53 16.06 2.05
C LEU A 7 -0.49 15.92 3.58
N ARG A 8 -1.65 15.63 4.20
CA ARG A 8 -1.77 15.37 5.64
C ARG A 8 -0.86 14.21 6.07
N ARG A 9 -0.83 13.13 5.27
CA ARG A 9 0.00 11.94 5.55
C ARG A 9 1.49 12.25 5.46
N LEU A 10 1.93 12.98 4.45
CA LEU A 10 3.33 13.39 4.27
C LEU A 10 3.77 14.35 5.38
N ARG A 11 2.93 15.33 5.74
CA ARG A 11 3.18 16.25 6.87
C ARG A 11 3.43 15.47 8.15
N TYR A 12 2.54 14.53 8.48
CA TYR A 12 2.70 13.69 9.68
C TYR A 12 3.94 12.80 9.60
N THR A 13 4.18 12.16 8.46
CA THR A 13 5.29 11.22 8.26
C THR A 13 6.65 11.85 8.46
N PHE A 14 6.83 13.10 8.02
CA PHE A 14 8.09 13.83 8.15
C PHE A 14 8.09 14.85 9.30
N ASN A 15 7.04 14.86 10.12
CA ASN A 15 6.85 15.81 11.21
C ASN A 15 7.02 17.28 10.76
N TYR A 16 6.44 17.64 9.62
CA TYR A 16 6.52 19.00 9.10
C TYR A 16 5.58 19.96 9.82
N SER A 17 6.12 21.13 10.18
CA SER A 17 5.33 22.28 10.63
C SER A 17 4.61 22.93 9.45
N ASP A 18 3.64 23.80 9.74
CA ASP A 18 2.92 24.55 8.69
C ASP A 18 3.88 25.51 7.95
N GLN A 19 4.90 26.04 8.64
CA GLN A 19 5.96 26.84 8.02
C GLN A 19 6.77 25.99 7.02
N ASN A 20 7.15 24.77 7.40
CA ASN A 20 7.92 23.89 6.52
C ASN A 20 7.16 23.61 5.21
N LEU A 21 5.85 23.45 5.26
CA LEU A 21 5.03 23.26 4.05
C LEU A 21 5.01 24.50 3.16
N VAL A 22 4.95 25.69 3.76
CA VAL A 22 5.05 26.97 3.03
C VAL A 22 6.43 27.10 2.36
N ASP A 23 7.50 26.76 3.07
CA ASP A 23 8.88 26.85 2.55
C ASP A 23 9.11 25.87 1.39
N ILE A 24 8.51 24.67 1.48
CA ILE A 24 8.53 23.67 0.40
C ILE A 24 7.86 24.23 -0.86
N CYS A 25 6.69 24.86 -0.74
CA CYS A 25 6.01 25.50 -1.88
C CYS A 25 6.80 26.69 -2.43
N ALA A 26 7.41 27.50 -1.55
CA ALA A 26 8.25 28.64 -1.95
C ALA A 26 9.46 28.21 -2.78
N SER A 27 9.97 27.00 -2.57
CA SER A 27 11.10 26.43 -3.33
C SER A 27 10.84 26.31 -4.84
N VAL A 28 9.58 26.26 -5.27
CA VAL A 28 9.18 26.26 -6.70
C VAL A 28 8.61 27.60 -7.17
N LYS A 29 8.85 28.68 -6.41
CA LYS A 29 8.25 30.02 -6.63
C LYS A 29 6.73 30.04 -6.55
N PHE A 30 6.14 29.07 -5.84
CA PHE A 30 4.72 29.03 -5.55
C PHE A 30 4.49 29.56 -4.13
N ALA A 31 4.15 30.85 -4.04
CA ALA A 31 3.89 31.50 -2.75
C ALA A 31 2.51 31.07 -2.22
N VAL A 32 2.51 30.43 -1.05
CA VAL A 32 1.30 29.97 -0.35
C VAL A 32 1.27 30.58 1.04
N THR A 33 0.11 31.04 1.50
CA THR A 33 -0.04 31.56 2.86
C THR A 33 -0.19 30.42 3.87
N LYS A 34 0.23 30.66 5.11
CA LYS A 34 0.03 29.69 6.21
C LYS A 34 -1.43 29.33 6.41
N ASP A 35 -2.34 30.28 6.24
CA ASP A 35 -3.76 30.05 6.43
C ASP A 35 -4.34 29.12 5.37
N LEU A 36 -3.90 29.26 4.10
CA LEU A 36 -4.27 28.33 3.04
C LEU A 36 -3.73 26.91 3.29
N VAL A 37 -2.50 26.80 3.82
CA VAL A 37 -1.97 25.48 4.22
C VAL A 37 -2.83 24.87 5.33
N LYS A 38 -3.26 25.65 6.32
CA LYS A 38 -4.14 25.16 7.40
C LYS A 38 -5.49 24.69 6.86
N THR A 39 -6.10 25.40 5.92
CA THR A 39 -7.37 24.98 5.30
C THR A 39 -7.22 23.68 4.50
N TRP A 40 -6.09 23.47 3.81
CA TRP A 40 -5.81 22.19 3.14
C TRP A 40 -5.65 21.01 4.11
N LEU A 41 -5.19 21.27 5.34
CA LEU A 41 -4.95 20.25 6.36
C LEU A 41 -6.18 19.94 7.22
N LYS A 42 -7.27 20.72 7.11
CA LYS A 42 -8.54 20.43 7.79
C LYS A 42 -9.13 19.10 7.32
N LYS A 43 -10.03 18.54 8.12
CA LYS A 43 -10.81 17.35 7.74
C LYS A 43 -11.85 17.73 6.70
N ASP A 44 -12.30 16.74 5.94
CA ASP A 44 -13.18 16.97 4.79
C ASP A 44 -14.59 17.46 5.21
N ASP A 45 -14.98 17.30 6.49
CA ASP A 45 -16.24 17.79 7.07
C ASP A 45 -16.14 19.19 7.73
N ASP A 46 -14.95 19.79 7.74
CA ASP A 46 -14.71 21.11 8.35
C ASP A 46 -15.22 22.22 7.41
N PRO A 47 -15.93 23.25 7.91
CA PRO A 47 -16.44 24.34 7.06
C PRO A 47 -15.34 25.15 6.39
N ASP A 48 -14.14 25.20 6.99
CA ASP A 48 -12.98 25.89 6.42
C ASP A 48 -12.15 24.98 5.51
N TYR A 49 -12.63 23.77 5.21
CA TYR A 49 -11.92 22.83 4.34
C TYR A 49 -11.82 23.37 2.92
N VAL A 50 -10.58 23.47 2.43
CA VAL A 50 -10.30 23.79 1.03
C VAL A 50 -9.66 22.59 0.35
N ARG A 51 -10.21 22.18 -0.79
CA ARG A 51 -9.65 21.11 -1.60
C ARG A 51 -8.32 21.58 -2.21
N CYS A 52 -7.27 20.79 -2.01
CA CYS A 52 -5.99 20.97 -2.70
C CYS A 52 -6.12 20.41 -4.12
N SER A 53 -6.03 21.30 -5.11
CA SER A 53 -6.09 20.95 -6.53
C SER A 53 -4.87 20.12 -6.96
N ASP A 54 -5.00 19.47 -8.10
CA ASP A 54 -3.92 18.69 -8.71
C ASP A 54 -2.69 19.56 -8.99
N HIS A 55 -2.90 20.76 -9.52
CA HIS A 55 -1.81 21.69 -9.81
C HIS A 55 -1.08 22.13 -8.54
N GLU A 56 -1.79 22.47 -7.46
CA GLU A 56 -1.19 22.83 -6.17
C GLU A 56 -0.39 21.67 -5.56
N MET A 57 -0.95 20.46 -5.62
CA MET A 57 -0.26 19.26 -5.13
C MET A 57 1.00 18.95 -5.96
N ALA A 58 0.97 19.18 -7.28
CA ALA A 58 2.13 19.02 -8.13
C ALA A 58 3.25 20.00 -7.76
N GLN A 59 2.90 21.26 -7.49
CA GLN A 59 3.85 22.27 -7.01
C GLN A 59 4.46 21.87 -5.67
N PHE A 60 3.64 21.44 -4.70
CA PHE A 60 4.14 20.96 -3.42
C PHE A 60 5.11 19.77 -3.58
N LEU A 61 4.76 18.77 -4.38
CA LEU A 61 5.61 17.60 -4.61
C LEU A 61 6.92 17.96 -5.34
N ASN A 62 6.89 18.91 -6.26
CA ASN A 62 8.09 19.44 -6.91
C ASN A 62 8.97 20.19 -5.91
N GLY A 63 8.37 20.99 -5.02
CA GLY A 63 9.04 21.61 -3.90
C GLY A 63 9.72 20.58 -3.00
N LEU A 64 9.01 19.50 -2.67
CA LEU A 64 9.52 18.43 -1.83
C LEU A 64 10.75 17.75 -2.46
N ILE A 65 10.76 17.57 -3.79
CA ILE A 65 11.92 17.07 -4.53
C ILE A 65 13.11 18.01 -4.33
N ILE A 66 12.92 19.32 -4.53
CA ILE A 66 13.98 20.33 -4.38
C ILE A 66 14.50 20.36 -2.94
N THR A 67 13.62 20.38 -1.95
CA THR A 67 14.01 20.47 -0.53
C THR A 67 14.79 19.23 -0.07
N ARG A 68 14.42 18.03 -0.51
CA ARG A 68 15.06 16.79 -0.02
C ARG A 68 16.28 16.34 -0.82
N ARG A 69 16.26 16.51 -2.14
CA ARG A 69 17.32 16.03 -3.03
C ARG A 69 18.23 17.15 -3.53
N GLY A 70 17.76 18.39 -3.53
CA GLY A 70 18.40 19.51 -4.21
C GLY A 70 17.92 19.69 -5.65
N THR A 71 18.21 20.85 -6.24
CA THR A 71 17.89 21.14 -7.64
C THR A 71 18.78 20.32 -8.57
N GLN A 72 18.19 19.47 -9.41
CA GLN A 72 18.93 18.86 -10.51
C GLN A 72 19.04 19.89 -11.64
N ASP A 73 20.27 20.26 -12.01
CA ASP A 73 20.60 21.21 -13.08
C ASP A 73 20.03 22.63 -12.92
N GLY A 74 19.69 23.04 -11.68
CA GLY A 74 19.17 24.37 -11.36
C GLY A 74 17.78 24.69 -11.93
N LYS A 75 17.10 23.71 -12.55
CA LYS A 75 15.79 23.90 -13.16
C LYS A 75 14.67 23.48 -12.21
N ILE A 76 13.68 24.36 -12.05
CA ILE A 76 12.44 24.05 -11.33
C ILE A 76 11.60 23.11 -12.20
N PRO A 77 11.22 21.92 -11.72
CA PRO A 77 10.36 21.02 -12.50
C PRO A 77 9.00 21.68 -12.76
N ARG A 78 8.51 21.57 -14.01
CA ARG A 78 7.17 22.05 -14.37
C ARG A 78 6.10 21.27 -13.61
N ALA A 79 5.16 21.97 -13.00
CA ALA A 79 4.00 21.34 -12.36
C ALA A 79 3.03 20.80 -13.41
N GLU A 80 2.55 19.57 -13.20
CA GLU A 80 1.49 18.98 -13.99
C GLU A 80 0.13 19.59 -13.60
N TYR A 81 -0.74 19.82 -14.58
CA TYR A 81 -2.11 20.30 -14.33
C TYR A 81 -3.07 19.21 -13.86
N GLN A 82 -2.80 17.96 -14.25
CA GLN A 82 -3.57 16.79 -13.84
C GLN A 82 -2.63 15.81 -13.17
N LEU A 83 -3.04 15.32 -12.00
CA LEU A 83 -2.19 14.50 -11.16
C LEU A 83 -2.84 13.13 -10.98
N ASN A 84 -2.07 12.08 -11.26
CA ASN A 84 -2.49 10.70 -11.00
C ASN A 84 -1.56 10.03 -9.99
N ASN A 85 -2.01 8.93 -9.39
CA ASN A 85 -1.24 8.21 -8.38
C ASN A 85 0.13 7.73 -8.88
N ASN A 86 0.29 7.42 -10.17
CA ASN A 86 1.58 7.03 -10.74
C ASN A 86 2.58 8.19 -10.71
N ILE A 87 2.12 9.41 -11.06
CA ILE A 87 2.91 10.64 -11.01
C ILE A 87 3.29 10.95 -9.56
N ILE A 88 2.33 10.85 -8.61
CA ILE A 88 2.62 11.04 -7.17
C ILE A 88 3.70 10.07 -6.71
N LEU A 89 3.53 8.77 -6.97
CA LEU A 89 4.47 7.75 -6.56
C LEU A 89 5.86 7.99 -7.17
N ARG A 90 5.92 8.41 -8.43
CA ARG A 90 7.19 8.76 -9.11
C ARG A 90 7.85 9.98 -8.47
N LYS A 91 7.10 11.04 -8.19
CA LYS A 91 7.64 12.24 -7.52
C LYS A 91 8.14 11.92 -6.11
N LEU A 92 7.40 11.12 -5.34
CA LEU A 92 7.83 10.65 -4.02
C LEU A 92 9.09 9.79 -4.08
N LYS A 93 9.18 8.88 -5.07
CA LYS A 93 10.41 8.11 -5.33
C LYS A 93 11.61 9.03 -5.53
N ILE A 94 11.47 10.05 -6.38
CA ILE A 94 12.54 11.00 -6.69
C ILE A 94 12.88 11.86 -5.46
N ALA A 95 11.87 12.36 -4.75
CA ALA A 95 12.05 13.21 -3.57
C ALA A 95 12.79 12.50 -2.43
N LEU A 96 12.52 11.20 -2.24
CA LEU A 96 13.13 10.39 -1.20
C LEU A 96 14.41 9.69 -1.66
N ASN A 97 14.81 9.86 -2.91
CA ASN A 97 15.94 9.16 -3.53
C ASN A 97 15.84 7.63 -3.40
N TYR A 98 14.63 7.09 -3.56
CA TYR A 98 14.36 5.66 -3.42
C TYR A 98 14.60 4.87 -4.70
N ARG A 99 15.20 3.69 -4.53
CA ARG A 99 15.28 2.65 -5.54
C ARG A 99 14.00 1.80 -5.54
N ASP A 100 13.87 0.94 -6.54
CA ASP A 100 12.71 0.05 -6.65
C ASP A 100 12.62 -0.89 -5.44
N ASP A 101 13.76 -1.41 -4.96
CA ASP A 101 13.82 -2.30 -3.80
C ASP A 101 13.40 -1.58 -2.50
N ASP A 102 13.66 -0.27 -2.37
CA ASP A 102 13.22 0.53 -1.21
C ASP A 102 11.69 0.66 -1.19
N ILE A 103 11.09 0.92 -2.35
CA ILE A 103 9.63 1.00 -2.48
C ILE A 103 8.98 -0.34 -2.14
N LEU A 104 9.54 -1.45 -2.63
CA LEU A 104 9.08 -2.80 -2.28
C LEU A 104 9.19 -3.08 -0.79
N SER A 105 10.27 -2.61 -0.15
CA SER A 105 10.45 -2.73 1.29
C SER A 105 9.39 -1.94 2.06
N MET A 106 9.07 -0.72 1.64
CA MET A 106 7.99 0.08 2.24
C MET A 106 6.62 -0.60 2.12
N LEU A 107 6.31 -1.13 0.93
CA LEU A 107 5.07 -1.86 0.68
C LEU A 107 4.98 -3.14 1.55
N SER A 108 6.11 -3.84 1.70
CA SER A 108 6.20 -5.02 2.57
C SER A 108 6.00 -4.68 4.05
N LEU A 109 6.53 -3.54 4.53
CA LEU A 109 6.29 -3.05 5.89
C LEU A 109 4.79 -2.79 6.17
N ALA A 110 4.04 -2.37 5.15
CA ALA A 110 2.59 -2.21 5.22
C ALA A 110 1.81 -3.52 5.03
N ARG A 111 2.49 -4.67 5.03
CA ARG A 111 1.90 -6.01 4.77
C ARG A 111 1.22 -6.11 3.40
N PHE A 112 1.76 -5.40 2.41
CA PHE A 112 1.29 -5.42 1.03
C PHE A 112 2.45 -5.72 0.08
N PRO A 113 2.96 -6.96 0.06
CA PRO A 113 4.06 -7.31 -0.83
C PRO A 113 3.64 -7.17 -2.29
N VAL A 114 4.50 -6.57 -3.11
CA VAL A 114 4.29 -6.35 -4.55
C VAL A 114 5.49 -6.92 -5.30
N GLY A 115 5.27 -7.49 -6.48
CA GLY A 115 6.36 -8.02 -7.30
C GLY A 115 7.18 -6.94 -8.00
N ARG A 116 8.47 -7.20 -8.31
CA ARG A 116 9.30 -6.27 -9.11
C ARG A 116 8.68 -5.94 -10.47
N ALA A 117 8.08 -6.93 -11.14
CA ALA A 117 7.43 -6.73 -12.44
C ALA A 117 6.20 -5.81 -12.32
N GLU A 118 5.42 -5.95 -11.25
CA GLU A 118 4.25 -5.10 -10.97
C GLU A 118 4.67 -3.67 -10.67
N LEU A 119 5.70 -3.47 -9.84
CA LEU A 119 6.22 -2.15 -9.55
C LEU A 119 6.75 -1.46 -10.81
N SER A 120 7.52 -2.19 -11.63
CA SER A 120 8.03 -1.68 -12.91
C SER A 120 6.89 -1.22 -13.82
N ALA A 121 5.78 -1.96 -13.87
CA ALA A 121 4.60 -1.61 -14.67
C ALA A 121 3.98 -0.26 -14.30
N LEU A 122 4.05 0.15 -13.03
CA LEU A 122 3.52 1.45 -12.56
C LEU A 122 4.31 2.65 -13.08
N PHE A 123 5.60 2.47 -13.37
CA PHE A 123 6.47 3.57 -13.79
C PHE A 123 6.62 3.68 -15.31
N ARG A 124 6.02 2.75 -16.08
CA ARG A 124 6.01 2.81 -17.55
C ARG A 124 5.19 4.00 -18.05
N LYS A 125 5.39 4.35 -19.32
CA LYS A 125 4.55 5.35 -20.00
C LYS A 125 3.13 4.81 -20.22
N PRO A 126 2.08 5.64 -20.16
CA PRO A 126 0.70 5.21 -20.33
C PRO A 126 0.41 4.41 -21.61
N GLU A 127 1.14 4.71 -22.69
CA GLU A 127 0.96 4.08 -24.00
C GLU A 127 1.59 2.69 -24.10
N HIS A 128 2.36 2.27 -23.08
CA HIS A 128 3.08 1.02 -23.11
C HIS A 128 2.16 -0.18 -22.78
N ARG A 129 2.27 -1.31 -23.51
CA ARG A 129 1.44 -2.53 -23.32
C ARG A 129 1.36 -3.05 -21.87
N HIS A 130 2.48 -2.99 -21.15
CA HIS A 130 2.59 -3.38 -19.73
C HIS A 130 2.44 -2.21 -18.75
N TYR A 131 1.89 -1.08 -19.16
CA TYR A 131 1.55 -0.01 -18.23
C TYR A 131 0.43 -0.46 -17.30
N ARG A 132 0.54 -0.11 -16.01
CA ARG A 132 -0.51 -0.34 -15.03
C ARG A 132 -0.76 0.95 -14.25
N GLN A 133 -2.03 1.31 -14.10
CA GLN A 133 -2.43 2.43 -13.27
C GLN A 133 -2.20 2.10 -11.79
N CYS A 134 -1.57 3.02 -11.07
CA CYS A 134 -1.37 2.93 -9.63
C CYS A 134 -2.70 3.14 -8.92
N GLN A 135 -3.18 2.07 -8.28
CA GLN A 135 -4.42 2.12 -7.52
C GLN A 135 -4.20 2.87 -6.22
N ASP A 136 -5.27 3.50 -5.74
CA ASP A 136 -5.25 4.21 -4.46
C ASP A 136 -4.76 3.33 -3.31
N GLN A 137 -5.12 2.05 -3.32
CA GLN A 137 -4.75 1.11 -2.26
C GLN A 137 -3.24 0.92 -2.18
N LEU A 138 -2.57 0.83 -3.34
CA LEU A 138 -1.12 0.68 -3.40
C LEU A 138 -0.43 1.93 -2.85
N LEU A 139 -0.89 3.12 -3.27
CA LEU A 139 -0.31 4.37 -2.79
C LEU A 139 -0.57 4.59 -1.29
N ARG A 140 -1.75 4.22 -0.78
CA ARG A 140 -2.04 4.23 0.67
C ARG A 140 -1.09 3.32 1.45
N ASN A 141 -0.90 2.09 1.00
CA ASN A 141 0.00 1.14 1.63
C ASN A 141 1.46 1.62 1.59
N PHE A 142 1.89 2.22 0.47
CA PHE A 142 3.21 2.84 0.39
C PHE A 142 3.39 3.96 1.42
N LEU A 143 2.45 4.89 1.52
CA LEU A 143 2.50 5.99 2.51
C LEU A 143 2.42 5.47 3.95
N GLN A 144 1.68 4.38 4.20
CA GLN A 144 1.66 3.72 5.50
C GLN A 144 3.02 3.08 5.82
N GLY A 145 3.62 2.38 4.86
CA GLY A 145 4.97 1.81 4.99
C GLY A 145 6.02 2.86 5.28
N LEU A 146 5.95 3.99 4.56
CA LEU A 146 6.82 5.14 4.78
C LEU A 146 6.67 5.71 6.19
N GLN A 147 5.44 5.89 6.68
CA GLN A 147 5.20 6.32 8.06
C GLN A 147 5.76 5.34 9.08
N LEU A 148 5.58 4.04 8.88
CA LEU A 148 6.14 3.02 9.78
C LEU A 148 7.67 3.03 9.76
N HIS A 149 8.27 3.26 8.60
CA HIS A 149 9.71 3.36 8.47
C HIS A 149 10.28 4.60 9.19
N CYS A 150 9.70 5.77 8.96
CA CYS A 150 10.11 7.02 9.63
C CYS A 150 9.81 6.97 11.14
N GLY A 151 8.66 6.42 11.55
CA GLY A 151 8.26 6.31 12.94
C GLY A 151 9.11 5.34 13.77
N LYS A 152 9.74 4.33 13.14
CA LYS A 152 10.72 3.47 13.81
C LYS A 152 12.05 4.17 14.10
N GLN A 153 12.37 5.25 13.37
CA GLN A 153 13.60 6.02 13.61
C GLN A 153 13.45 7.01 14.77
N SER A 154 12.22 7.36 15.15
CA SER A 154 11.90 8.05 16.40
C SER A 154 11.50 7.04 17.47
N THR A 155 12.45 6.65 18.33
CA THR A 155 12.29 5.87 19.57
C THR A 155 10.84 5.62 20.04
N ALA A 156 10.31 4.41 19.78
CA ALA A 156 9.39 3.62 20.61
C ALA A 156 8.63 2.63 19.73
N GLU A 157 8.85 1.33 19.97
CA GLU A 157 7.99 0.25 19.52
C GLU A 157 6.51 0.61 19.76
N PRO A 158 5.62 0.57 18.76
CA PRO A 158 4.19 0.60 19.02
C PRO A 158 3.87 -0.71 19.74
N GLN A 159 3.73 -0.64 21.08
CA GLN A 159 3.32 -1.77 21.89
C GLN A 159 2.09 -2.39 21.24
N SER A 160 2.32 -3.57 20.65
CA SER A 160 1.35 -4.40 19.98
C SER A 160 0.10 -4.48 20.86
N LYS A 161 -1.10 -4.42 20.26
CA LYS A 161 -2.39 -4.62 20.95
C LYS A 161 -2.38 -5.82 21.93
N TYR A 162 -1.54 -6.82 21.66
CA TYR A 162 -1.29 -7.98 22.52
C TYR A 162 -0.56 -7.69 23.84
N GLN A 163 0.31 -6.67 23.91
CA GLN A 163 1.03 -6.27 25.13
C GLN A 163 0.11 -5.50 26.09
N ALA A 164 -0.77 -4.62 25.58
CA ALA A 164 -1.81 -3.96 26.37
C ALA A 164 -2.80 -4.97 26.98
N LEU A 165 -3.16 -6.02 26.24
CA LEU A 165 -4.00 -7.12 26.74
C LEU A 165 -3.31 -7.93 27.85
N LYS A 166 -1.99 -8.15 27.77
CA LYS A 166 -1.21 -8.83 28.81
C LYS A 166 -1.08 -7.99 30.09
N ALA A 167 -0.75 -6.71 29.98
CA ALA A 167 -0.66 -5.82 31.14
C ALA A 167 -2.00 -5.67 31.89
N THR A 168 -3.13 -5.67 31.17
CA THR A 168 -4.46 -5.64 31.78
C THR A 168 -4.81 -6.96 32.49
N ALA A 169 -4.28 -8.09 31.99
CA ALA A 169 -4.47 -9.41 32.59
C ALA A 169 -3.55 -9.64 33.81
N GLU A 170 -2.35 -9.06 33.82
CA GLU A 170 -1.40 -9.11 34.94
C GLU A 170 -1.87 -8.25 36.12
N ASN A 171 -2.35 -7.02 35.86
CA ASN A 171 -2.93 -6.16 36.91
C ASN A 171 -4.22 -6.72 37.53
N ARG A 172 -4.93 -7.64 36.85
CA ARG A 172 -6.07 -8.37 37.43
C ARG A 172 -5.64 -9.50 38.38
N ARG A 173 -4.40 -9.99 38.28
CA ARG A 173 -3.90 -11.09 39.12
C ARG A 173 -3.28 -10.58 40.43
N GLU A 174 -2.73 -9.37 40.44
CA GLU A 174 -2.12 -8.81 41.65
C GLU A 174 -3.17 -8.24 42.64
N ASN A 175 -4.29 -7.71 42.14
CA ASN A 175 -5.37 -7.15 42.98
C ASN A 175 -6.24 -8.20 43.72
N ASP A 176 -5.99 -9.50 43.53
CA ASP A 176 -6.74 -10.57 44.23
C ASP A 176 -5.99 -11.09 45.48
N SER A 177 -4.86 -10.47 45.84
CA SER A 177 -4.03 -10.87 46.99
C SER A 177 -3.73 -9.72 47.97
N SER A 178 -4.72 -8.90 48.32
CA SER A 178 -4.64 -8.12 49.56
C SER A 178 -6.00 -7.55 50.00
N ASN A 179 -6.40 -7.99 51.20
CA ASN A 179 -7.26 -7.34 52.17
C ASN A 179 -8.80 -7.36 52.02
N ASP A 180 -9.38 -8.31 52.77
CA ASP A 180 -10.21 -8.09 53.97
C ASP A 180 -11.62 -7.44 53.87
N LYS A 181 -12.44 -7.90 54.80
CA LYS A 181 -13.90 -7.90 54.87
C LYS A 181 -14.56 -6.53 54.66
N LYS A 182 -15.56 -6.51 53.77
CA LYS A 182 -16.80 -5.72 53.98
C LYS A 182 -18.01 -6.46 53.41
N SER A 183 -18.99 -6.63 54.27
CA SER A 183 -20.26 -7.34 54.07
C SER A 183 -21.09 -6.71 52.94
N LYS A 184 -21.55 -7.55 52.00
CA LYS A 184 -22.54 -7.18 50.96
C LYS A 184 -23.95 -7.19 51.57
N PRO A 185 -24.76 -6.12 51.43
CA PRO A 185 -26.16 -6.15 51.81
C PRO A 185 -27.01 -6.49 50.59
N PHE A 186 -27.15 -7.78 50.25
CA PHE A 186 -28.40 -8.31 49.68
C PHE A 186 -28.36 -9.84 49.59
N SER A 187 -29.34 -10.46 50.24
CA SER A 187 -29.50 -11.91 50.28
C SER A 187 -30.03 -12.47 48.96
N LYS A 188 -29.63 -13.71 48.67
CA LYS A 188 -30.05 -14.51 47.52
C LYS A 188 -31.57 -14.74 47.56
N LYS A 189 -32.29 -14.35 46.50
CA LYS A 189 -33.47 -15.09 46.05
C LYS A 189 -33.08 -15.93 44.83
N LYS A 190 -33.02 -17.25 45.01
CA LYS A 190 -32.92 -18.23 43.90
C LYS A 190 -34.25 -18.23 43.15
N SER A 191 -34.29 -17.67 41.95
CA SER A 191 -35.34 -18.00 40.98
C SER A 191 -34.88 -19.22 40.18
N SER A 192 -35.72 -20.25 40.20
CA SER A 192 -35.56 -21.51 39.47
C SER A 192 -35.80 -21.32 37.97
N VAL A 193 -34.81 -20.77 37.26
CA VAL A 193 -34.85 -20.73 35.79
C VAL A 193 -34.23 -22.02 35.25
N LYS A 194 -35.02 -22.82 34.53
CA LYS A 194 -34.54 -24.03 33.85
C LYS A 194 -33.44 -23.66 32.84
N LYS A 195 -32.30 -24.34 32.94
CA LYS A 195 -31.14 -24.20 32.06
C LYS A 195 -31.52 -24.70 30.65
N VAL A 196 -31.70 -23.80 29.70
CA VAL A 196 -31.90 -24.18 28.29
C VAL A 196 -30.55 -24.61 27.72
N VAL A 197 -30.41 -25.91 27.46
CA VAL A 197 -29.26 -26.51 26.77
C VAL A 197 -29.54 -26.45 25.27
N TYR A 198 -28.72 -25.72 24.52
CA TYR A 198 -28.80 -25.67 23.06
C TYR A 198 -28.42 -27.03 22.46
N GLN A 199 -29.39 -27.71 21.84
CA GLN A 199 -29.15 -28.89 21.02
C GLN A 199 -29.13 -28.50 19.55
N ASN A 200 -28.01 -28.74 18.88
CA ASN A 200 -27.80 -28.43 17.47
C ASN A 200 -28.65 -29.38 16.59
N PRO A 201 -29.65 -28.88 15.83
CA PRO A 201 -30.60 -29.71 15.08
C PRO A 201 -30.01 -30.47 13.87
N LYS A 202 -28.71 -30.31 13.58
CA LYS A 202 -28.01 -31.01 12.48
C LYS A 202 -27.13 -32.18 12.93
N LYS A 203 -27.21 -32.61 14.19
CA LYS A 203 -26.45 -33.77 14.67
C LYS A 203 -27.25 -35.06 14.48
N THR A 204 -27.10 -35.70 13.31
CA THR A 204 -27.58 -37.07 13.12
C THR A 204 -26.75 -38.03 13.99
N ALA A 205 -27.44 -38.89 14.73
CA ALA A 205 -26.82 -39.87 15.62
C ALA A 205 -26.00 -40.89 14.82
N ARG A 206 -24.78 -41.19 15.28
CA ARG A 206 -24.04 -42.38 14.86
C ARG A 206 -24.75 -43.59 15.47
N SER A 207 -25.32 -44.46 14.62
CA SER A 207 -25.62 -45.83 14.99
C SER A 207 -24.42 -46.70 14.61
N ASP A 208 -23.79 -47.29 15.62
CA ASP A 208 -22.80 -48.34 15.44
C ASP A 208 -23.49 -49.60 14.91
N ARG A 209 -23.03 -50.12 13.76
CA ARG A 209 -23.11 -51.54 13.41
C ARG A 209 -22.15 -51.91 12.27
N ASN A 210 -21.09 -52.61 12.68
CA ASN A 210 -20.37 -53.72 12.05
C ASN A 210 -19.99 -53.69 10.55
N ASN A 211 -18.68 -53.55 10.34
CA ASN A 211 -17.78 -54.40 9.55
C ASN A 211 -18.28 -54.96 8.20
N GLU A 212 -17.99 -54.25 7.11
CA GLU A 212 -17.61 -54.89 5.85
C GLU A 212 -16.58 -54.04 5.10
N SER A 213 -15.45 -54.67 4.79
CA SER A 213 -14.30 -54.06 4.14
C SER A 213 -14.61 -53.67 2.70
N GLN A 214 -14.86 -52.37 2.45
CA GLN A 214 -14.80 -51.82 1.09
C GLN A 214 -13.65 -50.82 0.97
N LYS A 215 -12.57 -51.29 0.33
CA LYS A 215 -11.41 -50.54 -0.17
C LYS A 215 -11.83 -49.19 -0.74
N ARG A 216 -11.40 -48.09 -0.11
CA ARG A 216 -11.43 -46.76 -0.76
C ARG A 216 -10.45 -46.78 -1.93
N LYS A 217 -10.94 -46.53 -3.14
CA LYS A 217 -10.10 -46.30 -4.33
C LYS A 217 -9.33 -44.99 -4.13
N THR A 218 -8.03 -45.10 -3.86
CA THR A 218 -7.09 -43.99 -4.02
C THR A 218 -6.96 -43.66 -5.51
N ILE A 219 -7.26 -42.43 -5.90
CA ILE A 219 -6.93 -41.93 -7.24
C ILE A 219 -5.42 -41.69 -7.25
N SER A 220 -4.67 -42.70 -7.69
CA SER A 220 -3.26 -42.58 -8.04
C SER A 220 -3.14 -42.02 -9.44
N LEU A 221 -2.48 -40.87 -9.59
CA LEU A 221 -2.11 -40.33 -10.90
C LEU A 221 -0.92 -41.16 -11.43
N SER A 222 -1.20 -42.16 -12.26
CA SER A 222 -0.19 -42.96 -12.95
C SER A 222 0.38 -42.18 -14.13
N LYS A 223 1.70 -42.04 -14.13
CA LYS A 223 2.51 -41.55 -15.26
C LYS A 223 2.76 -42.71 -16.22
N SER A 224 2.31 -42.60 -17.46
CA SER A 224 2.64 -43.48 -18.59
C SER A 224 2.80 -42.59 -19.83
N GLN A 225 4.04 -42.36 -20.28
CA GLN A 225 4.66 -43.02 -21.45
C GLN A 225 3.94 -42.64 -22.77
N SER A 226 4.50 -41.71 -23.53
CA SER A 226 5.42 -41.94 -24.66
C SER A 226 4.75 -42.70 -25.81
N GLY A 227 4.43 -41.97 -26.87
CA GLY A 227 3.96 -42.48 -28.14
C GLY A 227 3.98 -41.35 -29.17
N ASP A 228 4.78 -41.57 -30.20
CA ASP A 228 5.16 -40.65 -31.27
C ASP A 228 3.98 -40.19 -32.14
N GLU A 229 3.94 -38.91 -32.49
CA GLU A 229 3.24 -38.47 -33.71
C GLU A 229 3.95 -37.29 -34.38
N LYS A 230 4.66 -37.65 -35.45
CA LYS A 230 5.07 -36.90 -36.65
C LYS A 230 5.21 -35.37 -36.58
N VAL A 231 6.47 -34.96 -36.64
CA VAL A 231 6.94 -33.72 -37.26
C VAL A 231 6.60 -33.75 -38.76
N GLU A 232 5.77 -32.82 -39.22
CA GLU A 232 5.56 -32.59 -40.65
C GLU A 232 6.27 -31.30 -41.06
N GLU A 233 7.40 -31.48 -41.75
CA GLU A 233 8.13 -30.44 -42.47
C GLU A 233 7.22 -29.79 -43.52
N ARG A 234 7.06 -28.47 -43.47
CA ARG A 234 6.84 -27.67 -44.68
C ARG A 234 7.99 -26.69 -44.83
N ARG A 235 8.95 -27.06 -45.68
CA ARG A 235 9.93 -26.14 -46.25
C ARG A 235 9.46 -25.66 -47.63
N LEU A 236 9.50 -24.33 -47.77
CA LEU A 236 9.93 -23.53 -48.93
C LEU A 236 9.07 -23.49 -50.20
N SER A 237 8.55 -22.29 -50.47
CA SER A 237 8.76 -21.60 -51.76
C SER A 237 8.43 -20.10 -51.63
N GLY A 238 9.43 -19.22 -51.62
CA GLY A 238 9.58 -18.17 -52.64
C GLY A 238 9.15 -16.81 -52.08
N SER A 239 9.76 -15.67 -52.39
CA SER A 239 10.85 -15.30 -53.29
C SER A 239 11.45 -13.98 -52.77
N ALA A 240 12.74 -13.81 -53.01
CA ALA A 240 13.49 -12.60 -52.72
C ALA A 240 13.00 -11.39 -53.55
N THR A 241 13.00 -10.21 -52.95
CA THR A 241 13.54 -8.98 -53.55
C THR A 241 14.06 -8.09 -52.43
N ASN A 242 15.36 -7.87 -52.46
CA ASN A 242 16.15 -7.05 -51.55
C ASN A 242 16.54 -5.81 -52.36
N GLU A 243 15.94 -4.65 -52.09
CA GLU A 243 16.36 -3.38 -52.69
C GLU A 243 16.73 -2.36 -51.60
N SER A 244 18.04 -2.29 -51.36
CA SER A 244 18.87 -1.09 -51.43
C SER A 244 18.20 0.28 -51.19
N ILE A 245 18.33 0.81 -49.97
CA ILE A 245 18.37 2.27 -49.75
C ILE A 245 19.50 2.59 -48.74
N TRP A 246 20.73 2.69 -49.26
CA TRP A 246 21.80 3.47 -48.67
C TRP A 246 22.32 4.45 -49.73
N GLY A 247 22.18 5.74 -49.47
CA GLY A 247 22.87 6.79 -50.21
C GLY A 247 22.02 8.02 -50.49
N LYS A 248 22.25 9.11 -49.75
CA LYS A 248 23.15 10.20 -50.18
C LYS A 248 23.08 11.38 -49.20
N LYS A 249 24.28 11.86 -48.83
CA LYS A 249 24.55 13.18 -48.29
C LYS A 249 24.15 14.24 -49.31
N THR A 250 23.58 15.36 -48.86
CA THR A 250 23.86 16.69 -49.41
C THR A 250 23.75 17.73 -48.31
N ALA A 251 24.83 18.49 -48.16
CA ALA A 251 24.91 19.72 -47.39
C ALA A 251 24.03 20.82 -48.02
N VAL A 252 23.48 21.70 -47.18
CA VAL A 252 23.06 23.05 -47.60
C VAL A 252 23.54 24.02 -46.53
N ASN A 253 24.53 24.81 -46.91
CA ASN A 253 24.79 26.15 -46.38
C ASN A 253 23.71 27.09 -46.94
N GLY A 254 23.25 28.03 -46.12
CA GLY A 254 22.35 29.13 -46.47
C GLY A 254 21.93 29.86 -45.22
#